data_AF-A0A7X6CH75-F1
#
_entry.id   AF-A0A7X6CH75-F1
#
_cell.length_a   1.000
_cell.length_b   1.000
_cell.length_c   1.000
_cell.angle_alpha   90.00
_cell.angle_beta   90.00
_cell.angle_gamma   90.00
#
_symmetry.space_group_name_H-M   'P 1'
#
loop_
_entity.id
_entity.type
_entity.pdbx_description
1 polymer ?
#
loop_
_entity_poly.entity_id
_entity_poly.type
_entity_poly.pdbx_seq_one_letter_code
_entity_poly.pdbx_strand_id
1 'polypeptide(L)'
;MSKRETLEIRSSSDIVYVRQKVRTWAVEIGFSLVDQTKIVTAASELARNTVDYGKGGTVTLETLQSGSRKGLRLIFEDKGPGIPDIELAMTDGYTSSNGLGLGLSGTKRLMHEFDIILE
;
A
#
# COMPACT_ATOMS: atom_id res chain seq x y z
N MET A 1 10.80 7.98 18.53
CA MET A 1 10.65 6.51 18.59
C MET A 1 9.98 6.06 17.31
N SER A 2 10.55 5.08 16.61
CA SER A 2 9.87 4.46 15.46
C SER A 2 8.75 3.56 15.97
N LYS A 3 7.55 3.74 15.40
CA LYS A 3 6.32 2.97 15.70
C LYS A 3 6.13 2.00 14.54
N ARG A 4 5.92 0.72 14.83
CA ARG A 4 5.69 -0.33 13.82
C ARG A 4 4.54 -1.24 14.24
N GLU A 5 3.68 -1.60 13.31
CA GLU A 5 2.54 -2.49 13.52
C GLU A 5 2.25 -3.29 12.27
N THR A 6 1.95 -4.58 12.43
CA THR A 6 1.60 -5.48 11.33
C THR A 6 0.17 -5.95 11.48
N LEU A 7 -0.58 -5.89 10.38
CA LEU A 7 -1.98 -6.28 10.29
C LEU A 7 -2.15 -7.40 9.27
N GLU A 8 -3.07 -8.32 9.53
CA GLU A 8 -3.45 -9.33 8.54
C GLU A 8 -4.41 -8.74 7.50
N ILE A 9 -4.31 -9.25 6.27
CA ILE A 9 -5.21 -8.93 5.17
C ILE A 9 -5.69 -10.24 4.55
N ARG A 10 -6.93 -10.63 4.83
CA ARG A 10 -7.52 -11.88 4.33
C ARG A 10 -8.85 -11.66 3.61
N SER A 11 -9.45 -10.49 3.79
CA SER A 11 -10.81 -10.20 3.35
C SER A 11 -11.00 -8.72 3.03
N SER A 12 -12.14 -8.40 2.40
CA SER A 12 -12.53 -7.02 2.11
C SER A 12 -12.74 -6.16 3.36
N SER A 13 -13.15 -6.76 4.49
CA SER A 13 -13.21 -6.05 5.78
C SER A 13 -11.83 -5.62 6.27
N ASP A 14 -10.80 -6.43 6.03
CA ASP A 14 -9.44 -6.10 6.41
C ASP A 14 -8.89 -4.92 5.59
N ILE A 15 -9.26 -4.83 4.31
CA ILE A 15 -8.92 -3.67 3.46
C ILE A 15 -9.47 -2.37 4.07
N VAL A 16 -10.72 -2.39 4.55
CA VAL A 16 -11.33 -1.24 5.22
C VAL A 16 -10.59 -0.90 6.52
N TYR A 17 -10.20 -1.91 7.29
CA TYR A 17 -9.45 -1.73 8.53
C TYR A 17 -8.05 -1.14 8.29
N VAL A 18 -7.29 -1.68 7.32
CA VAL A 18 -6.00 -1.15 6.88
C VAL A 18 -6.13 0.31 6.47
N ARG A 19 -7.14 0.63 5.65
CA ARG A 19 -7.40 2.01 5.21
C ARG A 19 -7.59 2.97 6.38
N GLN A 20 -8.40 2.57 7.37
CA GLN A 20 -8.63 3.37 8.57
C GLN A 20 -7.34 3.55 9.37
N LYS A 21 -6.55 2.47 9.54
CA LYS A 21 -5.29 2.52 10.28
C LYS A 21 -4.25 3.43 9.63
N VAL A 22 -4.06 3.31 8.32
CA VAL A 22 -3.15 4.16 7.54
C VAL A 22 -3.56 5.62 7.65
N ARG A 23 -4.86 5.92 7.55
CA ARG A 23 -5.36 7.29 7.74
C ARG A 23 -5.04 7.83 9.13
N THR A 24 -5.31 7.05 10.17
CA THR A 24 -5.01 7.44 11.57
C THR A 24 -3.52 7.78 11.73
N TRP A 25 -2.63 6.93 11.22
CA TRP A 25 -1.19 7.16 11.33
C TRP A 25 -0.73 8.37 10.51
N ALA A 26 -1.27 8.56 9.30
CA ALA A 26 -0.97 9.72 8.47
C ALA A 26 -1.38 11.04 9.18
N VAL A 27 -2.51 11.06 9.89
CA VAL A 27 -2.91 12.19 10.74
C VAL A 27 -1.96 12.38 11.91
N GLU A 28 -1.64 11.29 12.64
CA GLU A 28 -0.75 11.33 13.81
C GLU A 28 0.64 11.90 13.48
N ILE A 29 1.19 11.59 12.30
CA ILE A 29 2.50 12.09 11.87
C ILE A 29 2.44 13.48 11.21
N GLY A 30 1.24 14.03 10.98
CA GLY A 30 1.03 15.39 10.49
C GLY A 30 1.03 15.53 8.96
N PHE A 31 0.63 14.49 8.21
CA PHE A 31 0.49 14.61 6.75
C PHE A 31 -0.60 15.60 6.36
N SER A 32 -0.40 16.30 5.24
CA SER A 32 -1.43 17.15 4.64
C SER A 32 -2.64 16.32 4.21
N LEU A 33 -3.81 16.94 4.05
CA LEU A 33 -5.01 16.23 3.57
C LEU A 33 -4.80 15.58 2.20
N VAL A 34 -3.99 16.23 1.35
CA VAL A 34 -3.61 15.70 0.02
C VAL A 34 -2.77 14.44 0.20
N ASP A 35 -1.75 14.47 1.05
CA ASP A 35 -0.86 13.31 1.27
C ASP A 35 -1.57 12.17 2.00
N GLN A 36 -2.48 12.48 2.93
CA GLN A 36 -3.37 11.51 3.55
C GLN A 36 -4.21 10.79 2.49
N THR A 37 -4.77 11.52 1.53
CA THR A 37 -5.58 10.94 0.45
C THR A 37 -4.72 10.03 -0.43
N LYS A 38 -3.53 10.49 -0.84
CA LYS A 38 -2.60 9.70 -1.66
C LYS A 38 -2.24 8.36 -1.01
N ILE A 39 -1.77 8.39 0.24
CA ILE A 39 -1.31 7.17 0.92
C ILE A 39 -2.47 6.22 1.25
N VAL A 40 -3.66 6.74 1.56
CA VAL A 40 -4.87 5.94 1.79
C VAL A 40 -5.34 5.24 0.51
N THR A 41 -5.29 5.92 -0.62
CA THR A 41 -5.61 5.33 -1.93
C THR A 41 -4.59 4.24 -2.28
N ALA A 42 -3.29 4.53 -2.18
CA ALA A 42 -2.22 3.56 -2.38
C ALA A 42 -2.39 2.31 -1.51
N ALA A 43 -2.65 2.49 -0.20
CA ALA A 43 -2.88 1.39 0.73
C ALA A 43 -4.09 0.53 0.35
N SER A 44 -5.17 1.15 -0.13
CA SER A 44 -6.40 0.44 -0.52
C SER A 44 -6.17 -0.44 -1.77
N GLU A 45 -5.42 0.07 -2.75
CA GLU A 45 -5.07 -0.70 -3.95
C GLU A 45 -4.13 -1.87 -3.63
N LEU A 46 -3.08 -1.65 -2.84
CA LEU A 46 -2.15 -2.74 -2.47
C LEU A 46 -2.80 -3.78 -1.55
N ALA A 47 -3.65 -3.36 -0.61
CA ALA A 47 -4.41 -4.30 0.23
C ALA A 47 -5.38 -5.15 -0.61
N ARG A 48 -6.03 -4.55 -1.61
CA ARG A 48 -6.87 -5.30 -2.57
C ARG A 48 -6.03 -6.30 -3.36
N ASN A 49 -4.89 -5.89 -3.91
CA ASN A 49 -4.01 -6.79 -4.66
C ASN A 49 -3.54 -7.97 -3.81
N THR A 50 -3.22 -7.72 -2.53
CA THR A 50 -2.86 -8.74 -1.54
C THR A 50 -3.96 -9.81 -1.40
N VAL A 51 -5.24 -9.41 -1.40
CA VAL A 51 -6.38 -10.36 -1.32
C VAL A 51 -6.61 -11.05 -2.67
N ASP A 52 -6.81 -10.27 -3.73
CA ASP A 52 -7.31 -10.76 -5.01
C ASP A 52 -6.25 -11.63 -5.73
N TYR A 53 -5.00 -11.18 -5.74
CA TYR A 53 -3.88 -11.83 -6.41
C TYR A 53 -3.02 -12.64 -5.43
N GLY A 54 -2.70 -12.07 -4.26
CA GLY A 54 -1.85 -12.68 -3.23
C GLY A 54 -2.50 -13.80 -2.41
N LYS A 55 -3.83 -13.94 -2.48
CA LYS A 55 -4.66 -14.86 -1.66
C LYS A 55 -4.59 -14.58 -0.16
N GLY A 56 -4.34 -13.31 0.17
CA GLY A 56 -4.15 -12.82 1.53
C GLY A 56 -2.67 -12.69 1.90
N GLY A 57 -2.43 -11.98 2.99
CA GLY A 57 -1.09 -11.62 3.42
C GLY A 57 -1.11 -10.68 4.61
N THR A 58 -0.11 -9.81 4.68
CA THR A 58 0.02 -8.82 5.75
C THR A 58 0.39 -7.46 5.22
N VAL A 59 0.04 -6.41 5.98
CA VAL A 59 0.65 -5.08 5.83
C VAL A 59 1.36 -4.69 7.10
N THR A 60 2.59 -4.19 6.96
CA THR A 60 3.34 -3.56 8.02
C THR A 60 3.33 -2.04 7.82
N LEU A 61 2.88 -1.30 8.83
CA LEU A 61 2.99 0.16 8.93
C LEU A 61 4.21 0.51 9.76
N GLU A 62 5.06 1.40 9.28
CA GLU A 62 6.27 1.85 9.99
C GLU A 62 6.41 3.38 9.88
N THR A 63 6.50 4.06 11.03
CA THR A 63 6.84 5.48 11.04
C THR A 63 8.33 5.67 10.80
N LEU A 64 8.63 6.55 9.84
CA LEU A 64 9.98 6.94 9.46
C LEU A 64 10.28 8.33 10.01
N GLN A 65 11.52 8.54 10.44
CA GLN A 65 12.01 9.85 10.84
C GLN A 65 13.43 10.05 10.32
N SER A 66 13.63 11.09 9.51
CA SER A 66 14.95 11.51 9.03
C SER A 66 15.11 13.01 9.28
N GLY A 67 15.83 13.34 10.35
CA GLY A 67 15.90 14.70 10.88
C GLY A 67 14.51 15.24 11.24
N SER A 68 14.12 16.34 10.59
CA SER A 68 12.80 16.96 10.74
C SER A 68 11.71 16.32 9.87
N ARG A 69 12.06 15.48 8.90
CA ARG A 69 11.09 14.83 8.00
C ARG A 69 10.51 13.59 8.68
N LYS A 70 9.18 13.48 8.64
CA LYS A 70 8.43 12.30 9.06
C LYS A 70 7.88 11.60 7.83
N GLY A 71 7.83 10.28 7.87
CA GLY A 71 7.27 9.45 6.80
C GLY A 71 6.46 8.28 7.34
N LEU A 72 5.72 7.64 6.45
CA LEU A 72 5.01 6.40 6.72
C LEU A 72 5.36 5.41 5.61
N ARG A 73 5.98 4.29 5.98
CA ARG A 73 6.23 3.17 5.09
C ARG A 73 5.13 2.13 5.28
N LEU A 74 4.65 1.60 4.16
CA LEU A 74 3.72 0.48 4.10
C LEU A 74 4.43 -0.65 3.36
N ILE A 75 4.48 -1.82 3.96
CA ILE A 75 5.09 -3.02 3.37
C ILE A 75 3.98 -4.06 3.25
N PHE A 76 3.65 -4.47 2.03
CA PHE A 76 2.66 -5.50 1.76
C PHE A 76 3.39 -6.79 1.37
N GLU A 77 3.02 -7.89 2.02
CA GLU A 77 3.66 -9.18 1.85
C GLU A 77 2.59 -10.25 1.67
N ASP A 78 2.70 -11.05 0.62
CA ASP A 78 1.83 -12.18 0.34
C ASP A 78 2.63 -13.40 -0.14
N LYS A 79 1.97 -14.55 -0.19
CA LYS A 79 2.55 -15.82 -0.69
C LYS A 79 1.82 -16.31 -1.93
N GLY A 80 1.31 -15.37 -2.71
CA GLY A 80 0.63 -15.65 -3.97
C GLY A 80 1.58 -16.14 -5.05
N PRO A 81 1.07 -16.32 -6.28
CA PRO A 81 1.86 -16.79 -7.42
C PRO A 81 2.92 -15.78 -7.91
N GLY A 82 3.02 -14.59 -7.29
CA GLY A 82 3.86 -13.50 -7.74
C GLY A 82 3.30 -12.74 -8.93
N ILE A 83 4.11 -11.83 -9.48
CA ILE A 83 3.78 -11.02 -10.66
C ILE A 83 4.64 -11.54 -11.82
N PRO A 84 4.06 -12.20 -12.85
CA PRO A 84 4.83 -12.82 -13.92
C PRO A 84 5.68 -11.84 -14.74
N ASP A 85 5.16 -10.62 -14.96
CA ASP A 85 5.84 -9.55 -15.68
C ASP A 85 5.60 -8.23 -14.93
N ILE A 86 6.61 -7.80 -14.17
CA ILE A 86 6.54 -6.56 -13.38
C ILE A 86 6.49 -5.34 -14.30
N GLU A 87 7.23 -5.33 -15.41
CA GLU A 87 7.25 -4.18 -16.32
C GLU A 87 5.88 -3.94 -16.94
N LEU A 88 5.22 -5.03 -17.38
CA LEU A 88 3.85 -4.97 -17.87
C LEU A 88 2.87 -4.52 -16.77
N ALA A 89 2.98 -5.07 -15.56
CA ALA A 89 2.11 -4.70 -14.43
C ALA A 89 2.29 -3.23 -13.98
N MET A 90 3.45 -2.64 -14.27
CA MET A 90 3.78 -1.24 -14.02
C MET A 90 3.45 -0.31 -15.21
N THR A 91 2.93 -0.85 -16.31
CA THR A 91 2.51 -0.06 -17.48
C THR A 91 1.23 0.71 -17.18
N ASP A 92 1.17 1.98 -17.60
CA ASP A 92 0.01 2.83 -17.38
C ASP A 92 -1.23 2.33 -18.12
N GLY A 93 -2.35 2.27 -17.40
CA GLY A 93 -3.61 1.78 -17.93
C GLY A 93 -3.70 0.25 -18.03
N TYR A 94 -2.65 -0.49 -17.70
CA TYR A 94 -2.73 -1.95 -17.56
C TYR A 94 -3.51 -2.29 -16.29
N THR A 95 -4.71 -2.85 -16.46
CA THR A 95 -5.55 -3.31 -15.36
C THR A 95 -5.90 -4.77 -15.58
N SER A 96 -5.58 -5.61 -14.60
CA SER A 96 -5.98 -7.02 -14.58
C SER A 96 -7.35 -7.24 -13.92
N SER A 97 -8.08 -6.18 -13.56
CA SER A 97 -9.40 -6.25 -12.91
C SER A 97 -10.23 -4.96 -13.05
N ASN A 98 -11.53 -5.07 -12.74
CA ASN A 98 -12.59 -4.03 -12.79
C ASN A 98 -12.43 -2.88 -11.76
N GLY A 99 -11.23 -2.58 -11.29
CA GLY A 99 -10.94 -1.49 -10.34
C GLY A 99 -10.91 -0.10 -10.98
N LEU A 100 -10.73 0.96 -10.18
CA LEU A 100 -10.65 2.38 -10.61
C LEU A 100 -9.45 2.73 -11.53
N GLY A 101 -8.73 1.73 -12.03
CA GLY A 101 -7.72 1.89 -13.07
C GLY A 101 -6.37 2.47 -12.62
N LEU A 102 -6.10 2.53 -11.32
CA LEU A 102 -4.81 3.03 -10.83
C LEU A 102 -3.77 1.92 -10.70
N GLY A 103 -4.12 0.72 -10.22
CA GLY A 103 -3.19 -0.42 -10.20
C GLY A 103 -1.86 -0.13 -9.48
N LEU A 104 -0.81 -0.89 -9.82
CA LEU A 104 0.53 -0.70 -9.26
C LEU A 104 1.19 0.59 -9.79
N SER A 105 0.98 0.94 -11.06
CA SER A 105 1.53 2.15 -11.68
C SER A 105 0.99 3.45 -11.06
N GLY A 106 -0.32 3.51 -10.79
CA GLY A 106 -0.97 4.58 -10.07
C GLY A 106 -0.55 4.66 -8.62
N THR A 107 -0.36 3.52 -7.95
CA THR A 107 0.20 3.48 -6.59
C THR A 107 1.59 4.12 -6.54
N LYS A 108 2.48 3.78 -7.49
CA LYS A 108 3.80 4.40 -7.60
C LYS A 108 3.75 5.92 -7.77
N ARG A 109 2.77 6.47 -8.49
CA ARG A 109 2.60 7.93 -8.65
C ARG A 109 2.16 8.64 -7.36
N LEU A 110 1.49 7.93 -6.46
CA LEU A 110 0.98 8.50 -5.20
C LEU A 110 2.04 8.53 -4.10
N MET A 111 3.11 7.73 -4.24
CA MET A 111 4.14 7.52 -3.23
C MET A 111 5.47 8.17 -3.62
N HIS A 112 6.29 8.50 -2.62
CA HIS A 112 7.62 9.05 -2.84
C HIS A 112 8.63 7.95 -3.24
N GLU A 113 8.51 6.79 -2.61
CA GLU A 113 9.31 5.59 -2.84
C GLU A 113 8.35 4.41 -3.05
N PHE A 114 8.68 3.51 -3.97
CA PHE A 114 7.87 2.35 -4.32
C PHE A 114 8.76 1.27 -4.93
N ASP A 115 8.78 0.11 -4.29
CA ASP A 115 9.57 -1.05 -4.69
C ASP A 115 8.68 -2.30 -4.68
N ILE A 116 8.99 -3.25 -5.57
CA ILE A 116 8.40 -4.58 -5.61
C ILE A 116 9.56 -5.56 -5.56
N ILE A 117 9.47 -6.53 -4.65
CA ILE A 117 10.45 -7.59 -4.48
C ILE A 117 9.72 -8.92 -4.70
N LEU A 118 10.31 -9.80 -5.49
CA LEU A 118 9.89 -11.18 -5.63
C LEU A 118 10.94 -12.05 -4.94
N GLU A 119 10.49 -12.93 -4.04
CA GLU A 119 11.33 -13.95 -3.39
C GLU A 119 11.13 -15.33 -4.04
#